data_AF-A0A1G9AUK5-F1
#
_entry.id   AF-A0A1G9AUK5-F1
#
_cell.length_a   1.000
_cell.length_b   1.000
_cell.length_c   1.000
_cell.angle_alpha   90.00
_cell.angle_beta   90.00
_cell.angle_gamma   90.00
#
_symmetry.space_group_name_H-M   'P 1'
#
loop_
_entity.id
_entity.type
_entity.pdbx_description
1 polymer ?
#
loop_
_entity_poly.entity_id
_entity_poly.type
_entity_poly.pdbx_seq_one_letter_code
_entity_poly.pdbx_strand_id
1 'polypeptide(L)' 'MKRPFRLAIASLFLNEHSLGTDEVLQRMQPDYELEKHFTYKNVESDLMALKAVGILKLSPVEEERYFLSCYGKERVERAL' A
#
# COMPACT_ATOMS: atom_id res chain seq x y z
N MET A 1 3.89 10.45 -15.95
CA MET A 1 4.91 10.13 -14.92
C MET A 1 4.38 9.01 -14.06
N LYS A 2 5.22 8.05 -13.66
CA LYS A 2 4.82 7.03 -12.67
C LYS A 2 4.61 7.70 -11.31
N ARG A 3 3.66 7.19 -10.53
CA ARG A 3 3.39 7.71 -9.18
C ARG A 3 4.59 7.41 -8.26
N PRO A 4 4.81 8.21 -7.21
CA PRO A 4 5.74 7.83 -6.15
C PRO A 4 5.39 6.45 -5.59
N PHE A 5 6.40 5.59 -5.38
CA PHE A 5 6.23 4.18 -5.01
C PHE A 5 5.26 3.97 -3.84
N ARG A 6 5.40 4.75 -2.77
CA ARG A 6 4.52 4.68 -1.59
C ARG A 6 3.08 5.09 -1.89
N LEU A 7 2.86 6.08 -2.76
CA LEU A 7 1.52 6.49 -3.18
C LEU A 7 0.88 5.42 -4.07
N ALA A 8 1.67 4.77 -4.93
CA ALA A 8 1.21 3.64 -5.73
C ALA A 8 0.74 2.48 -4.83
N ILE A 9 1.52 2.10 -3.82
CA ILE A 9 1.10 1.11 -2.80
C ILE A 9 -0.21 1.55 -2.15
N ALA A 10 -0.28 2.78 -1.63
CA ALA A 10 -1.49 3.25 -0.94
C ALA A 10 -2.73 3.27 -1.86
N SER A 11 -2.56 3.56 -3.14
CA SER A 11 -3.66 3.59 -4.13
C SER A 11 -4.29 2.22 -4.40
N LEU A 12 -3.56 1.12 -4.17
CA LEU A 12 -4.11 -0.23 -4.31
C LEU A 12 -5.26 -0.48 -3.32
N PHE A 13 -5.27 0.20 -2.17
CA PHE A 13 -6.25 -0.04 -1.11
C PHE A 13 -7.57 0.74 -1.30
N LEU A 14 -7.70 1.57 -2.34
CA LEU A 14 -8.92 2.37 -2.56
C LEU A 14 -10.15 1.52 -2.90
N ASN A 15 -9.95 0.41 -3.60
CA ASN A 15 -11.01 -0.46 -4.12
C ASN A 15 -11.04 -1.84 -3.44
N GLU A 16 -10.24 -2.03 -2.40
CA GLU A 16 -9.91 -3.35 -1.86
C GLU A 16 -10.23 -3.40 -0.38
N HIS A 17 -10.75 -4.53 0.08
CA HIS A 17 -11.14 -4.68 1.48
C HIS A 17 -9.93 -4.78 2.41
N SER A 18 -8.95 -5.61 2.04
CA SER A 18 -7.70 -5.76 2.78
C SER A 18 -6.63 -6.37 1.85
N LEU A 19 -5.36 -6.03 2.04
CA LEU A 19 -4.24 -6.64 1.32
C LEU A 19 -3.07 -6.96 2.25
N GLY A 20 -2.42 -8.10 2.00
CA GLY A 20 -1.12 -8.47 2.55
C GLY A 20 0.05 -8.05 1.66
N THR A 21 1.26 -8.17 2.18
CA THR A 21 2.50 -7.77 1.48
C THR A 21 2.67 -8.48 0.13
N ASP A 22 2.40 -9.79 0.06
CA ASP A 22 2.54 -10.57 -1.17
C ASP A 22 1.59 -10.09 -2.28
N GLU A 23 0.34 -9.79 -1.94
CA GLU A 23 -0.65 -9.29 -2.91
C GLU A 23 -0.28 -7.89 -3.41
N VAL A 24 0.23 -7.02 -2.51
CA VAL A 24 0.74 -5.71 -2.90
C VAL A 24 1.92 -5.87 -3.86
N LEU A 25 2.84 -6.79 -3.58
CA LEU A 25 4.00 -7.04 -4.44
C LEU A 25 3.57 -7.53 -5.83
N GLN A 26 2.68 -8.53 -5.89
CA GLN A 26 2.13 -9.04 -7.15
C GLN A 26 1.43 -7.96 -7.98
N ARG A 27 0.65 -7.08 -7.33
CA ARG A 27 -0.07 -6.01 -8.03
C ARG A 27 0.83 -4.86 -8.49
N MET A 28 1.90 -4.59 -7.77
CA MET A 28 2.90 -3.58 -8.14
C MET A 28 3.86 -4.06 -9.23
N GLN A 29 4.05 -5.38 -9.37
CA GLN A 29 5.03 -5.99 -10.28
C GLN A 29 4.94 -5.48 -11.72
N PRO A 30 3.76 -5.40 -12.37
CA PRO A 30 3.66 -4.96 -13.78
C PRO A 30 4.24 -3.57 -14.04
N ASP A 31 4.17 -2.68 -13.03
CA ASP A 31 4.54 -1.27 -13.18
C ASP A 31 5.90 -0.93 -12.55
N TYR A 32 6.34 -1.70 -11.54
CA TYR A 32 7.49 -1.35 -10.70
C TYR A 32 8.58 -2.43 -10.65
N GLU A 33 8.47 -3.57 -11.35
CA GLU A 33 9.44 -4.67 -11.23
C GLU A 33 10.91 -4.31 -11.48
N LEU A 34 11.16 -3.36 -12.39
CA LEU A 34 12.52 -2.92 -12.74
C LEU A 34 13.05 -1.81 -11.82
N GLU A 35 12.24 -1.31 -10.90
CA GLU A 35 12.62 -0.24 -9.99
C GLU A 35 13.52 -0.81 -8.89
N LYS A 36 14.67 -0.18 -8.64
CA LYS A 36 15.63 -0.63 -7.61
C LYS A 36 15.02 -0.80 -6.22
N HIS A 37 13.95 -0.05 -5.93
CA HIS A 37 13.25 -0.09 -4.64
C HIS A 37 12.17 -1.17 -4.55
N PHE A 38 11.84 -1.85 -5.65
CA PHE A 38 10.83 -2.91 -5.66
C PHE A 38 11.40 -4.22 -5.07
N THR A 39 11.24 -4.36 -3.75
CA THR A 39 11.59 -5.58 -3.01
C THR A 39 10.54 -5.85 -1.95
N TYR A 40 10.38 -7.11 -1.54
CA TYR A 40 9.46 -7.50 -0.47
C TYR A 40 9.66 -6.66 0.79
N LYS A 41 10.91 -6.54 1.25
CA LYS A 41 11.28 -5.78 2.44
C LYS A 41 10.89 -4.29 2.34
N ASN A 42 11.03 -3.68 1.17
CA ASN A 42 10.66 -2.27 0.99
C ASN A 42 9.15 -2.10 0.96
N VAL A 43 8.42 -3.01 0.30
CA VAL A 43 6.95 -3.00 0.31
C VAL A 43 6.43 -3.16 1.74
N GLU A 44 6.94 -4.12 2.49
CA GLU A 44 6.61 -4.30 3.91
C GLU A 44 6.92 -3.04 4.73
N SER A 45 8.12 -2.47 4.56
CA SER A 45 8.50 -1.24 5.25
C SER A 45 7.58 -0.06 4.92
N ASP A 46 7.12 0.06 3.67
CA ASP A 46 6.20 1.12 3.26
C ASP A 46 4.78 0.88 3.80
N LEU A 47 4.31 -0.37 3.87
CA LEU A 47 3.05 -0.71 4.54
C LEU A 47 3.08 -0.34 6.03
N MET A 48 4.19 -0.65 6.73
CA MET A 48 4.39 -0.24 8.12
C MET A 48 4.42 1.29 8.27
N ALA A 49 5.09 2.00 7.36
CA ALA A 49 5.14 3.46 7.37
C ALA A 49 3.76 4.08 7.14
N LEU A 50 2.99 3.57 6.17
CA LEU A 50 1.62 4.00 5.87
C LEU A 50 0.67 3.74 7.05
N LYS A 51 0.85 2.62 7.76
CA LYS A 51 0.15 2.34 9.02
C LYS A 51 0.53 3.35 10.11
N ALA A 52 1.82 3.62 10.29
CA ALA A 52 2.31 4.52 11.33
C ALA A 52 1.77 5.96 11.18
N VAL A 53 1.56 6.42 9.94
CA VAL A 53 0.96 7.74 9.66
C VAL A 53 -0.58 7.71 9.55
N GLY A 54 -1.20 6.58 9.86
CA GLY A 54 -2.65 6.43 9.92
C GLY A 54 -3.35 6.30 8.56
N ILE A 55 -2.62 6.14 7.46
CA ILE A 55 -3.24 5.88 6.15
C ILE A 55 -3.83 4.46 6.12
N LEU A 56 -3.05 3.48 6.55
CA LEU A 56 -3.49 2.08 6.66
C LEU A 56 -3.77 1.69 8.11
N LYS A 57 -4.56 0.63 8.29
CA LYS A 57 -4.82 -0.06 9.56
C LYS A 57 -4.63 -1.56 9.36
N LEU A 58 -4.27 -2.28 10.42
CA LEU A 58 -4.29 -3.75 10.40
C LEU A 58 -5.73 -4.24 10.43
N SER A 59 -6.04 -5.24 9.62
CA SER A 59 -7.32 -5.95 9.64
C SER A 59 -7.54 -6.57 11.03
N PRO A 60 -8.74 -6.42 11.63
CA PRO A 60 -9.05 -7.04 12.90
C PRO A 60 -9.41 -8.53 12.77
N VAL A 61 -9.63 -9.01 11.54
CA VAL A 61 -10.09 -10.39 11.26
C VAL A 61 -8.97 -11.23 10.65
N GLU A 62 -8.09 -10.62 9.87
CA GLU A 62 -7.06 -11.30 9.12
C GLU A 62 -5.69 -10.82 9.57
N GLU A 63 -4.87 -11.74 10.08
CA GLU A 63 -3.50 -11.41 10.52
C GLU A 63 -2.68 -10.88 9.35
N GLU A 64 -1.80 -9.91 9.63
CA GLU A 64 -0.83 -9.34 8.67
C GLU A 64 -1.42 -8.68 7.42
N ARG A 65 -2.74 -8.44 7.38
CA ARG A 65 -3.40 -7.71 6.30
C ARG A 65 -3.71 -6.27 6.70
N TYR A 66 -3.70 -5.39 5.71
CA TYR A 66 -3.92 -3.95 5.88
C TYR A 66 -5.17 -3.51 5.14
N PHE A 67 -5.87 -2.51 5.65
CA PHE A 67 -6.97 -1.83 4.96
C PHE A 67 -6.85 -0.32 5.08
N LEU A 68 -7.50 0.40 4.17
CA LEU A 68 -7.46 1.86 4.13
C LEU A 68 -8.31 2.47 5.25
N SER A 69 -7.75 3.40 6.01
CA SER A 69 -8.53 4.19 6.98
C SER A 69 -9.37 5.26 6.27
N CYS A 70 -10.43 5.76 6.92
CA CYS A 70 -11.19 6.89 6.38
C CYS A 70 -10.31 8.11 6.09
N TYR A 71 -9.38 8.43 7.01
CA TYR A 71 -8.38 9.48 6.83
C TYR A 71 -7.45 9.18 5.64
N GLY A 72 -6.97 7.94 5.55
CA GLY A 72 -6.11 7.47 4.46
C GLY A 72 -6.78 7.61 3.09
N LYS A 73 -8.06 7.25 3.00
CA LYS A 73 -8.85 7.37 1.77
C LYS A 73 -8.85 8.79 1.23
N GLU A 74 -9.25 9.76 2.06
CA GLU A 74 -9.26 11.16 1.64
C GLU A 74 -7.87 11.67 1.23
N ARG A 75 -6.82 11.22 1.92
CA ARG A 75 -5.44 11.62 1.62
C ARG A 75 -4.95 11.05 0.29
N VAL A 76 -5.23 9.79 0.02
CA VAL A 76 -4.83 9.12 -1.22
C VAL A 76 -5.61 9.71 -2.38
N GLU A 77 -6.93 9.85 -2.26
CA GLU A 77 -7.78 10.42 -3.33
C GLU A 77 -7.35 11.83 -3.75
N ARG A 78 -6.91 12.67 -2.80
CA ARG A 78 -6.40 14.03 -3.11
C ARG A 78 -5.02 14.04 -3.77
N ALA A 79 -4.27 12.96 -3.66
CA ALA A 79 -2.91 12.85 -4.17
C ALA A 79 -2.84 12.14 -5.55
N LEU A 80 -3.96 11.55 -6.00
CA LEU A 80 -4.11 10.93 -7.31
C LEU A 80 -4.42 11.96 -8.40
#